data_AF-A0A921E032-F1
#
_entry.id   AF-A0A921E032-F1
#
_cell.length_a   1.000
_cell.length_b   1.000
_cell.length_c   1.000
_cell.angle_alpha   90.00
_cell.angle_beta   90.00
_cell.angle_gamma   90.00
#
_symmetry.space_group_name_H-M   'P 1'
#
loop_
_entity.id
_entity.type
_entity.pdbx_description
1 polymer ?
#
loop_
_entity_poly.entity_id
_entity_poly.type
_entity_poly.pdbx_seq_one_letter_code
_entity_poly.pdbx_strand_id
1 'polypeptide(L)'
;MSVPDWLPLLAFLAPIPPIRPEPPRREAPAWFPAFIMGMTVFIMVAPMIAIWSFHRPEKPFRSVCEAAGGHVVPASLSGDGPPRCRRF
;
A
#
# COMPACT_ATOMS: atom_id res chain seq x y z
N MET A 1 22.73 -64.30 -27.29
CA MET A 1 21.73 -63.42 -26.64
C MET A 1 22.21 -63.20 -25.21
N SER A 2 22.62 -61.97 -24.90
CA SER A 2 23.32 -61.62 -23.66
C SER A 2 22.34 -61.07 -22.64
N VAL A 3 22.48 -61.46 -21.37
CA VAL A 3 21.69 -60.95 -20.22
C VAL A 3 21.52 -59.41 -20.23
N PRO A 4 22.53 -58.59 -20.59
CA PRO A 4 22.34 -57.13 -20.67
C PRO A 4 21.31 -56.64 -21.70
N ASP A 5 20.97 -57.42 -22.73
CA ASP A 5 19.96 -57.02 -23.73
C ASP A 5 18.52 -57.06 -23.17
N TRP A 6 18.30 -57.75 -22.04
CA TRP A 6 16.99 -57.89 -21.40
C TRP A 6 16.70 -56.83 -20.32
N LEU A 7 17.72 -56.12 -19.84
CA LEU A 7 17.58 -55.03 -18.86
C LEU A 7 16.57 -53.95 -19.27
N PRO A 8 16.59 -53.40 -20.51
CA PRO A 8 15.64 -52.37 -20.90
C PRO A 8 14.20 -52.90 -20.99
N LEU A 9 14.01 -54.17 -21.37
CA LEU A 9 12.69 -54.82 -21.40
C LEU A 9 12.10 -55.01 -20.00
N LEU A 10 12.94 -55.35 -19.01
CA LEU A 10 12.52 -55.50 -17.62
C LEU A 10 12.11 -54.17 -16.98
N ALA A 11 12.70 -53.05 -17.40
CA ALA A 11 12.31 -51.72 -16.92
C ALA A 11 10.86 -51.36 -17.30
N PHE A 12 10.32 -51.92 -18.38
CA PHE A 12 8.92 -51.74 -18.79
C PHE A 12 7.94 -52.71 -18.10
N LEU A 13 8.42 -53.79 -17.47
CA LEU A 13 7.61 -54.63 -16.57
C LEU A 13 7.47 -54.03 -15.16
N ALA A 14 8.18 -52.94 -14.87
CA ALA A 14 8.04 -52.27 -13.59
C ALA A 14 6.61 -51.72 -13.46
N PRO A 15 5.91 -51.98 -12.33
CA PRO A 15 4.57 -51.47 -12.11
C PRO A 15 4.56 -49.95 -12.17
N ILE A 16 3.49 -49.40 -12.75
CA ILE A 16 3.25 -47.94 -12.85
C ILE A 16 3.49 -47.31 -11.47
N PRO A 17 4.31 -46.23 -11.39
CA PRO A 17 4.58 -45.59 -10.11
C PRO A 17 3.26 -45.08 -9.51
N PRO A 18 3.07 -45.23 -8.18
CA PRO A 18 1.83 -44.81 -7.54
C PRO A 18 1.60 -43.31 -7.77
N ILE A 19 0.34 -42.97 -8.09
CA ILE A 19 -0.10 -41.59 -8.25
C ILE A 19 0.22 -40.84 -6.95
N ARG A 20 1.11 -39.84 -7.06
CA ARG A 20 1.52 -39.03 -5.93
C ARG A 20 0.34 -38.12 -5.56
N PRO A 21 -0.09 -38.06 -4.29
CA PRO A 21 -1.12 -37.11 -3.88
C PRO A 21 -0.64 -35.68 -4.19
N GLU A 22 -1.55 -34.88 -4.76
CA GLU A 22 -1.30 -33.46 -5.05
C GLU A 22 -0.86 -32.75 -3.75
N PRO A 23 0.22 -31.94 -3.76
CA PRO A 23 0.65 -31.26 -2.56
C PRO A 23 -0.46 -30.32 -2.05
N PRO A 24 -0.61 -30.17 -0.72
CA PRO A 24 -1.61 -29.26 -0.16
C PRO A 24 -1.39 -27.86 -0.71
N ARG A 25 -2.45 -27.28 -1.27
CA ARG A 25 -2.43 -25.92 -1.80
C ARG A 25 -2.07 -24.98 -0.64
N ARG A 26 -1.04 -24.15 -0.81
CA ARG A 26 -0.69 -23.14 0.19
C ARG A 26 -1.86 -22.17 0.33
N GLU A 27 -2.59 -22.28 1.43
CA GLU A 27 -3.67 -21.35 1.75
C GLU A 27 -3.08 -19.98 2.11
N ALA A 28 -3.78 -18.92 1.72
CA ALA A 28 -3.39 -17.58 2.12
C ALA A 28 -3.46 -17.46 3.65
N PRO A 29 -2.58 -16.66 4.28
CA PRO A 29 -2.63 -16.45 5.72
C PRO A 29 -4.01 -15.96 6.16
N ALA A 30 -4.52 -16.46 7.29
CA ALA A 30 -5.85 -16.09 7.80
C ALA A 30 -6.05 -14.58 8.02
N TRP A 31 -4.96 -13.82 8.24
CA TRP A 31 -4.99 -12.37 8.43
C TRP A 31 -5.08 -11.58 7.12
N PHE A 32 -4.75 -12.21 5.99
CA PHE A 32 -4.66 -11.56 4.68
C PHE A 32 -5.96 -10.82 4.28
N PRO A 33 -7.17 -11.41 4.36
CA PRO A 33 -8.41 -10.70 4.02
C PRO A 33 -8.67 -9.49 4.93
N ALA A 34 -8.38 -9.60 6.23
CA ALA A 34 -8.56 -8.50 7.17
C ALA A 34 -7.61 -7.32 6.85
N PHE A 35 -6.37 -7.62 6.46
CA PHE A 35 -5.41 -6.60 6.04
C PHE A 35 -5.82 -5.89 4.75
N ILE A 36 -6.29 -6.62 3.74
CA ILE A 36 -6.79 -6.03 2.50
C ILE A 36 -7.97 -5.10 2.78
N MET A 37 -8.90 -5.53 3.63
CA MET A 37 -10.04 -4.69 4.02
C MET A 37 -9.59 -3.41 4.73
N GLY A 38 -8.68 -3.52 5.72
CA GLY A 38 -8.13 -2.37 6.44
C GLY A 38 -7.40 -1.38 5.53
N MET A 39 -6.55 -1.89 4.62
CA MET A 39 -5.84 -1.06 3.63
C MET A 39 -6.81 -0.33 2.71
N THR A 40 -7.87 -1.00 2.25
CA THR A 40 -8.86 -0.39 1.36
C THR A 40 -9.59 0.77 2.05
N VAL A 41 -10.00 0.58 3.31
CA VAL A 41 -10.62 1.65 4.11
C VAL A 41 -9.65 2.80 4.34
N PHE A 42 -8.40 2.51 4.68
CA PHE A 42 -7.38 3.54 4.89
C PHE A 42 -7.15 4.38 3.63
N ILE A 43 -7.03 3.74 2.46
CA ILE A 43 -6.84 4.44 1.19
C ILE A 43 -8.03 5.36 0.87
N MET A 44 -9.25 4.97 1.24
CA MET A 44 -10.45 5.80 1.05
C MET A 44 -10.53 6.98 2.03
N VAL A 45 -10.16 6.78 3.31
CA VAL A 45 -10.36 7.77 4.37
C VAL A 45 -9.15 8.70 4.57
N ALA A 46 -7.93 8.21 4.36
CA ALA A 46 -6.71 8.98 4.55
C ALA A 46 -6.66 10.28 3.72
N PRO A 47 -7.12 10.32 2.46
CA PRO A 47 -7.17 11.56 1.68
C PRO A 47 -8.11 12.60 2.29
N MET A 48 -9.26 12.20 2.83
CA MET A 48 -10.16 13.14 3.53
C MET A 48 -9.45 13.75 4.73
N ILE A 49 -8.83 12.93 5.58
CA ILE A 49 -8.10 13.43 6.76
C ILE A 49 -6.95 14.35 6.32
N ALA A 50 -6.19 13.97 5.30
CA ALA A 50 -5.08 14.76 4.79
C ALA A 50 -5.57 16.13 4.30
N ILE A 51 -6.57 16.17 3.42
CA ILE A 51 -7.14 17.41 2.87
C ILE A 51 -7.63 18.32 4.00
N TRP A 52 -8.38 17.79 4.97
CA TRP A 52 -8.85 18.58 6.12
C TRP A 52 -7.71 19.10 7.00
N SER A 53 -6.64 18.34 7.19
CA SER A 53 -5.49 18.79 7.99
C SER A 53 -4.61 19.82 7.28
N PHE A 54 -4.46 19.72 5.96
CA PHE A 54 -3.72 20.69 5.15
C PHE A 54 -4.53 21.96 4.89
N HIS A 55 -5.87 21.88 4.89
CA HIS A 55 -6.75 23.04 4.98
C HIS A 55 -6.74 23.61 6.41
N ARG A 56 -5.56 24.06 6.88
CA ARG A 56 -5.53 24.97 8.02
C ARG A 56 -6.45 26.14 7.66
N PRO A 57 -7.46 26.46 8.49
CA PRO A 57 -8.30 27.59 8.20
C PRO A 57 -7.41 28.84 8.23
N GLU A 58 -7.39 29.61 7.15
CA GLU A 58 -6.68 30.89 7.11
C GLU A 58 -7.20 31.85 8.19
N LYS A 59 -8.44 31.64 8.63
CA LYS A 59 -9.16 32.43 9.65
C LYS A 59 -8.38 32.60 10.97
N PRO A 60 -7.95 31.54 11.69
CA PRO A 60 -7.14 31.70 12.89
C PRO A 60 -5.81 32.40 12.63
N PHE A 61 -5.09 32.07 11.55
CA PHE A 61 -3.81 32.72 11.24
C PHE A 61 -3.98 34.21 10.99
N ARG A 62 -5.01 34.59 10.21
CA ARG A 62 -5.37 35.97 9.93
C ARG A 62 -5.77 36.72 11.20
N SER A 63 -6.61 36.12 12.04
CA SER A 63 -7.03 36.74 13.30
C SER A 63 -5.85 37.02 14.24
N VAL A 64 -4.86 36.12 14.31
CA VAL A 64 -3.67 36.30 15.14
C VAL A 64 -2.73 37.37 14.54
N CYS A 65 -2.60 37.42 13.21
CA CYS A 65 -1.78 38.44 12.54
C CYS A 65 -2.38 39.85 12.70
N GLU A 66 -3.69 39.99 12.46
CA GLU A 66 -4.42 41.25 12.64
C GLU A 66 -4.43 41.70 14.11
N ALA A 67 -4.64 40.78 15.06
CA ALA A 67 -4.54 41.08 16.50
C ALA A 67 -3.14 41.54 16.93
N ALA A 68 -2.10 41.12 16.22
CA ALA A 68 -0.73 41.57 16.43
C ALA A 68 -0.37 42.85 15.66
N GLY A 69 -1.35 43.54 15.07
CA GLY A 69 -1.16 44.78 14.29
C GLY A 69 -0.52 44.58 12.92
N GLY A 70 -0.49 43.35 12.41
CA GLY A 70 0.05 43.01 11.10
C GLY A 70 -1.02 42.74 10.05
N HIS A 71 -0.58 42.63 8.80
CA HIS A 71 -1.42 42.21 7.68
C HIS A 71 -0.90 40.93 7.05
N VAL A 72 -1.83 40.07 6.62
CA VAL A 72 -1.49 38.83 5.94
C VAL A 72 -1.13 39.14 4.49
N VAL A 73 0.04 38.68 4.04
CA VAL A 73 0.51 38.79 2.67
C VAL A 73 0.82 37.40 2.11
N PRO A 74 0.52 37.14 0.82
CA PRO A 74 0.91 35.89 0.18
C PRO A 74 2.44 35.76 0.16
N ALA A 75 2.95 34.54 0.37
CA ALA A 75 4.39 34.29 0.39
C ALA A 75 5.04 34.39 -1.00
N SER A 76 4.27 34.09 -2.05
CA SER A 76 4.70 34.16 -3.44
C SER A 76 3.56 34.68 -4.33
N LEU A 77 3.92 35.27 -5.47
CA LEU A 77 2.96 35.73 -6.49
C LEU A 77 2.20 34.56 -7.15
N SER A 78 2.78 33.35 -7.14
CA SER A 78 2.14 32.12 -7.65
C SER A 78 1.18 31.48 -6.65
N GLY A 79 1.08 31.99 -5.41
CA GLY A 79 0.25 31.41 -4.36
C GLY A 79 0.84 30.15 -3.72
N ASP A 80 2.07 29.77 -4.11
CA ASP A 80 2.78 28.64 -3.53
C ASP A 80 3.40 29.03 -2.17
N GLY A 81 2.99 28.32 -1.12
CA GLY A 81 3.56 28.42 0.22
C GLY A 81 2.65 29.09 1.27
N PRO A 82 2.96 28.90 2.56
CA PRO A 82 2.12 29.40 3.65
C PRO A 82 2.10 30.93 3.72
N PRO A 83 0.95 31.57 3.98
CA PRO A 83 0.85 33.03 4.07
C PRO A 83 1.75 33.59 5.17
N ARG A 84 2.31 34.80 4.95
CA ARG A 84 3.19 35.47 5.92
C ARG A 84 2.45 36.63 6.59
N CYS A 85 2.78 36.88 7.85
CA CYS A 85 2.31 38.07 8.57
C CYS A 85 3.36 39.18 8.42
N ARG A 86 3.00 40.30 7.79
CA ARG A 86 3.85 41.49 7.71
C ARG A 86 3.40 42.48 8.77
N ARG A 87 4.30 42.79 9.70
CA ARG A 87 4.13 43.91 10.65
C ARG A 87 4.91 45.11 10.14
N PHE A 88 4.39 46.31 10.38
CA PHE A 88 5.10 47.57 10.14
C PHE A 88 6.09 47.85 11.27
#